data_AF-A0A258YRI1-F1
#
_entry.id   AF-A0A258YRI1-F1
#
_cell.length_a   1.000
_cell.length_b   1.000
_cell.length_c   1.000
_cell.angle_alpha   90.00
_cell.angle_beta   90.00
_cell.angle_gamma   90.00
#
_symmetry.space_group_name_H-M   'P 1'
#
loop_
_entity.id
_entity.type
_entity.pdbx_description
1 polymer ?
#
loop_
_entity_poly.entity_id
_entity_poly.type
_entity_poly.pdbx_seq_one_letter_code
_entity_poly.pdbx_strand_id
1 'polypeptide(L)'
;MCRRYILDWLDSLITVSLNPEKTNLATITEQQIEAAIAKMAEERIKFQSLLKDHVFGLTEAKQIELFLKQYHSALIILLDQASQNHESIPKKRTTLRHLSSEVINCLDELLFCIESRFPTYLPLDERVPLTYLSVIQKELAQRIKKQETKLSSQTVDHRLKVIVVKYLNYFLLPGKNNSPITFHEMFYVKELLYELELKECDVKSHIFSPLDRLLIYLNFNSSEYMNCFTQNVAEKINVYEDLSEKMDCLLFYFKEFNQLCRKAETALHPQQNDLKQELTNWFTQEVFYLEKKLHFSIVPFQDKTASPKEVRPVEKEKSKVLCVLSTDQAALILRAADEMKILIARSMNEVFRTIVPHLSTPYKEELSYDSMRSKSYAAEERDKKIAIETLEKIIEKIKQY
;
A
#
# COMPACT_ATOMS: atom_id res chain seq x y z
N MET A 1 15.39 -14.23 37.96
CA MET A 1 15.58 -12.99 38.73
C MET A 1 14.30 -12.18 38.67
N CYS A 2 13.74 -11.77 39.81
CA CYS A 2 12.51 -10.96 39.87
C CYS A 2 12.69 -9.65 39.09
N ARG A 3 11.97 -9.52 37.97
CA ARG A 3 11.98 -8.29 37.14
C ARG A 3 11.31 -7.18 37.94
N ARG A 4 12.12 -6.27 38.49
CA ARG A 4 11.66 -5.08 39.21
C ARG A 4 11.21 -4.06 38.17
N TYR A 5 9.97 -3.57 38.27
CA TYR A 5 9.46 -2.50 37.42
C TYR A 5 10.33 -1.25 37.60
N ILE A 6 10.93 -0.76 36.51
CA ILE A 6 11.98 0.27 36.57
C ILE A 6 11.36 1.66 36.82
N LEU A 7 10.17 1.90 36.27
CA LEU A 7 9.47 3.17 36.39
C LEU A 7 8.69 3.32 37.71
N ASP A 8 8.82 2.38 38.66
CA ASP A 8 8.02 2.31 39.89
C ASP A 8 7.95 3.64 40.67
N TRP A 9 9.08 4.35 40.76
CA TRP A 9 9.11 5.65 41.43
C TRP A 9 8.42 6.76 40.63
N LEU A 10 8.66 6.83 39.31
CA LEU A 10 8.00 7.81 38.43
C LEU A 10 6.50 7.56 38.37
N ASP A 11 6.10 6.30 38.28
CA ASP A 11 4.71 5.86 38.32
C ASP A 11 4.04 6.32 39.61
N SER A 12 4.62 6.00 40.77
CA SER A 12 4.09 6.43 42.08
C SER A 12 4.00 7.96 42.20
N LEU A 13 5.01 8.68 41.71
CA LEU A 13 5.00 10.14 41.70
C LEU A 13 3.80 10.68 40.91
N ILE A 14 3.51 10.11 39.74
CA ILE A 14 2.45 10.57 38.84
C ILE A 14 1.07 10.08 39.28
N THR A 15 0.92 8.79 39.53
CA THR A 15 -0.37 8.13 39.76
C THR A 15 -0.88 8.28 41.19
N VAL A 16 -0.01 8.68 42.14
CA VAL A 16 -0.35 8.90 43.55
C VAL A 16 0.00 10.32 43.97
N SER A 17 1.28 10.70 44.01
CA SER A 17 1.72 11.92 44.70
C SER A 17 1.27 13.22 44.01
N LEU A 18 1.32 13.26 42.68
CA LEU A 18 0.89 14.40 41.86
C LEU A 18 -0.52 14.23 41.29
N ASN A 19 -1.23 13.17 41.67
CA ASN A 19 -2.61 12.94 41.25
C ASN A 19 -3.60 13.71 42.16
N PRO A 20 -4.34 14.71 41.63
CA PRO A 20 -5.30 15.49 42.40
C PRO A 20 -6.45 14.65 42.99
N GLU A 21 -6.79 13.50 42.38
CA GLU A 21 -7.85 12.61 42.86
C GLU A 21 -7.43 11.80 44.09
N LYS A 22 -6.12 11.61 44.29
CA LYS A 22 -5.57 10.77 45.37
C LYS A 22 -4.84 11.54 46.45
N THR A 23 -4.28 12.70 46.11
CA THR A 23 -3.45 13.49 47.03
C THR A 23 -3.93 14.93 47.07
N ASN A 24 -4.03 15.48 48.28
CA ASN A 24 -4.26 16.91 48.44
C ASN A 24 -3.00 17.68 48.07
N LEU A 25 -2.95 18.14 46.82
CA LEU A 25 -1.80 18.84 46.26
C LEU A 25 -1.36 20.03 47.12
N ALA A 26 -2.27 20.72 47.81
CA ALA A 26 -1.98 21.89 48.64
C ALA A 26 -0.95 21.61 49.75
N THR A 27 -0.80 20.36 50.17
CA THR A 27 0.10 19.94 51.25
C THR A 27 1.55 19.73 50.82
N ILE A 28 1.82 19.69 49.50
CA ILE A 28 3.17 19.49 48.97
C ILE A 28 4.01 20.75 49.21
N THR A 29 5.16 20.57 49.86
CA THR A 29 6.11 21.63 50.21
C THR A 29 7.15 21.88 49.12
N GLU A 30 7.79 23.05 49.11
CA GLU A 30 8.85 23.37 48.15
C GLU A 30 10.07 22.45 48.28
N GLN A 31 10.44 22.07 49.50
CA GLN A 31 11.52 21.12 49.74
C GLN A 31 11.23 19.72 49.15
N GLN A 32 9.97 19.28 49.21
CA GLN A 32 9.54 18.04 48.56
C GLN A 32 9.59 18.15 47.04
N ILE A 33 9.28 19.33 46.48
CA ILE A 33 9.37 19.59 45.04
C ILE A 33 10.82 19.52 44.56
N GLU A 34 11.75 20.20 45.24
CA GLU A 34 13.17 20.16 44.88
C GLU A 34 13.75 18.74 44.97
N ALA A 35 13.41 18.01 46.03
CA ALA A 35 13.82 16.61 46.18
C ALA A 35 13.25 15.72 45.06
N ALA A 36 12.02 15.97 44.62
CA ALA A 36 11.42 15.23 43.51
C ALA A 36 12.12 15.53 42.17
N ILE A 37 12.47 16.79 41.89
CA ILE A 37 13.21 17.15 40.66
C ILE A 37 14.58 16.47 40.64
N ALA A 38 15.33 16.53 41.75
CA ALA A 38 16.65 15.89 41.84
C ALA A 38 16.55 14.37 41.63
N LYS A 39 15.60 13.71 42.30
CA LYS A 39 15.41 12.27 42.17
C LYS A 39 14.91 11.84 40.78
N MET A 40 14.11 12.69 40.11
CA MET A 40 13.69 12.45 38.74
C MET A 40 14.86 12.40 37.77
N ALA A 41 15.85 13.28 37.94
CA ALA A 41 17.06 13.25 37.12
C ALA A 41 17.86 11.95 37.31
N GLU A 42 17.94 11.43 38.54
CA GLU A 42 18.59 10.14 38.84
C GLU A 42 17.83 8.97 38.21
N GLU A 43 16.51 8.91 38.37
CA GLU A 43 15.68 7.84 37.80
C GLU A 43 15.70 7.85 36.26
N ARG A 44 15.80 9.04 35.63
CA ARG A 44 15.99 9.17 34.18
C ARG A 44 17.28 8.49 33.71
N ILE A 45 18.41 8.81 34.36
CA ILE A 45 19.72 8.23 34.00
C ILE A 45 19.71 6.72 34.22
N LYS A 46 19.15 6.27 35.35
CA LYS A 46 19.03 4.86 35.70
C LYS A 46 18.18 4.09 34.69
N PHE A 47 17.04 4.64 34.26
CA PHE A 47 16.22 4.04 33.20
C PHE A 47 17.02 3.91 31.91
N GLN A 48 17.67 4.98 31.46
CA GLN A 48 18.45 4.97 30.21
C GLN A 48 19.63 3.98 30.24
N SER A 49 20.31 3.83 31.38
CA SER A 49 21.39 2.84 31.52
C SER A 49 20.84 1.42 31.45
N LEU A 50 19.82 1.13 32.26
CA LEU A 50 19.22 -0.20 32.31
C LEU A 50 18.60 -0.61 30.98
N LEU A 51 17.95 0.33 30.28
CA LEU A 51 17.41 0.09 28.95
C LEU A 51 18.51 -0.37 27.98
N LYS A 52 19.68 0.27 27.98
CA LYS A 52 20.83 -0.15 27.17
C LYS A 52 21.32 -1.52 27.62
N ASP A 53 21.62 -1.69 28.90
CA ASP A 53 22.19 -2.93 29.44
C ASP A 53 21.29 -4.13 29.17
N HIS A 54 19.97 -3.96 29.28
CA HIS A 54 19.01 -5.03 28.99
C HIS A 54 18.94 -5.34 27.50
N VAL A 55 18.87 -4.33 26.62
CA VAL A 55 18.82 -4.57 25.18
C VAL A 55 20.11 -5.23 24.67
N PHE A 56 21.28 -4.82 25.15
CA PHE A 56 22.56 -5.45 24.80
C PHE A 56 22.75 -6.83 25.44
N GLY A 57 22.12 -7.09 26.59
CA GLY A 57 22.18 -8.38 27.27
C GLY A 57 21.21 -9.43 26.72
N LEU A 58 20.18 -9.02 25.96
CA LEU A 58 19.22 -9.91 25.33
C LEU A 58 19.74 -10.37 23.97
N THR A 59 19.68 -11.66 23.70
CA THR A 59 20.13 -12.25 22.43
C THR A 59 18.99 -12.50 21.44
N GLU A 60 17.73 -12.50 21.92
CA GLU A 60 16.55 -12.78 21.10
C GLU A 60 15.78 -11.50 20.76
N ALA A 61 15.61 -11.23 19.46
CA ALA A 61 14.91 -10.04 18.95
C ALA A 61 13.49 -9.89 19.53
N LYS A 62 12.73 -10.99 19.66
CA LYS A 62 11.37 -10.98 20.24
C LYS A 62 11.34 -10.56 21.71
N GLN A 63 12.38 -10.89 22.47
CA GLN A 63 12.46 -10.51 23.89
C GLN A 63 12.79 -9.02 24.03
N ILE A 64 13.66 -8.49 23.16
CA ILE A 64 13.96 -7.06 23.05
C ILE A 64 12.69 -6.29 22.67
N GLU A 65 11.96 -6.77 21.66
CA GLU A 65 10.71 -6.17 21.19
C GLU A 65 9.66 -6.12 22.32
N LEU A 66 9.39 -7.25 22.98
CA LEU A 66 8.41 -7.30 24.08
C LEU A 66 8.79 -6.36 25.23
N PHE A 67 10.07 -6.30 25.58
CA PHE A 67 10.57 -5.42 26.64
C PHE A 67 10.37 -3.94 26.27
N LEU A 68 10.84 -3.52 25.10
CA LEU A 68 10.71 -2.13 24.65
C LEU A 68 9.24 -1.73 24.50
N LYS A 69 8.41 -2.62 23.97
CA LYS A 69 6.96 -2.44 23.86
C LYS A 69 6.31 -2.17 25.22
N GLN A 70 6.57 -3.00 26.22
CA GLN A 70 6.00 -2.83 27.56
C GLN A 70 6.34 -1.48 28.19
N TYR A 71 7.59 -1.05 28.08
CA TYR A 71 8.03 0.23 28.66
C TYR A 71 7.56 1.43 27.84
N HIS A 72 7.52 1.32 26.52
CA HIS A 72 6.95 2.35 25.65
C HIS A 72 5.47 2.57 25.99
N SER A 73 4.65 1.52 26.01
CA SER A 73 3.24 1.64 26.40
C SER A 73 3.04 2.14 27.84
N ALA A 74 3.92 1.78 28.79
CA ALA A 74 3.84 2.28 30.17
C ALA A 74 4.15 3.77 30.27
N LEU A 75 5.22 4.24 29.61
CA LEU A 75 5.59 5.67 29.57
C LEU A 75 4.48 6.52 28.95
N ILE A 76 3.83 5.99 27.91
CA ILE A 76 2.64 6.58 27.28
C ILE A 76 1.51 6.82 28.29
N ILE A 77 1.15 5.78 29.06
CA ILE A 77 0.07 5.86 30.05
C ILE A 77 0.42 6.88 31.14
N LEU A 78 1.68 6.89 31.58
CA LEU A 78 2.17 7.84 32.57
C LEU A 78 2.18 9.28 32.05
N LEU A 79 2.53 9.51 30.78
CA LEU A 79 2.53 10.84 30.16
C LEU A 79 1.11 11.41 30.06
N ASP A 80 0.15 10.58 29.66
CA ASP A 80 -1.26 10.95 29.59
C ASP A 80 -1.78 11.35 30.98
N GLN A 81 -1.50 10.55 32.02
CA GLN A 81 -1.89 10.87 33.39
C GLN A 81 -1.18 12.13 33.92
N ALA A 82 0.12 12.27 33.67
CA ALA A 82 0.90 13.43 34.12
C ALA A 82 0.36 14.74 33.51
N SER A 83 -0.06 14.69 32.24
CA SER A 83 -0.65 15.85 31.55
C SER A 83 -2.03 16.21 32.10
N GLN A 84 -2.89 15.22 32.37
CA GLN A 84 -4.19 15.47 33.01
C GLN A 84 -4.03 16.05 34.42
N ASN A 85 -3.07 15.53 35.18
CA ASN A 85 -2.72 16.06 36.49
C ASN A 85 -2.25 17.52 36.38
N HIS A 86 -1.41 17.83 35.38
CA HIS A 86 -0.90 19.17 35.12
C HIS A 86 -2.02 20.20 34.92
N GLU A 87 -3.00 19.87 34.08
CA GLU A 87 -4.14 20.76 33.79
C GLU A 87 -4.99 21.05 35.03
N SER A 88 -5.04 20.10 35.97
CA SER A 88 -5.77 20.23 37.22
C SER A 88 -5.05 21.07 38.27
N ILE A 89 -3.76 21.36 38.10
CA ILE A 89 -2.98 22.18 39.04
C ILE A 89 -3.37 23.67 38.90
N PRO A 90 -3.77 24.35 39.99
CA PRO A 90 -4.12 25.77 39.94
C PRO A 90 -2.96 26.63 39.43
N LYS A 91 -3.23 27.54 38.49
CA LYS A 91 -2.22 28.44 37.86
C LYS A 91 -1.38 29.23 38.87
N LYS A 92 -1.90 29.47 40.08
CA LYS A 92 -1.22 30.20 41.16
C LYS A 92 -0.07 29.40 41.80
N ARG A 93 -0.06 28.06 41.71
CA ARG A 93 1.02 27.21 42.26
C ARG A 93 2.12 27.01 41.23
N THR A 94 2.90 28.05 40.99
CA THR A 94 3.94 28.09 39.95
C THR A 94 5.01 27.01 40.12
N THR A 95 5.49 26.78 41.34
CA THR A 95 6.52 25.77 41.66
C THR A 95 6.03 24.33 41.45
N LEU A 96 4.82 24.01 41.89
CA LEU A 96 4.22 22.69 41.67
C LEU A 96 3.93 22.45 40.17
N ARG A 97 3.48 23.49 39.47
CA ARG A 97 3.24 23.42 38.04
C ARG A 97 4.54 23.25 37.25
N HIS A 98 5.64 23.89 37.70
CA HIS A 98 6.97 23.65 37.17
C HIS A 98 7.40 22.19 37.35
N LEU A 99 7.29 21.61 38.55
CA LEU A 99 7.56 20.19 38.77
C LEU A 99 6.75 19.30 37.82
N SER A 100 5.46 19.57 37.68
CA SER A 100 4.61 18.80 36.79
C SER A 100 5.01 18.93 35.31
N SER A 101 5.43 20.12 34.86
CA SER A 101 6.03 20.30 33.52
C SER A 101 7.33 19.52 33.36
N GLU A 102 8.19 19.53 34.38
CA GLU A 102 9.45 18.77 34.36
C GLU A 102 9.22 17.25 34.29
N VAL A 103 8.17 16.74 34.96
CA VAL A 103 7.76 15.33 34.84
C VAL A 103 7.32 15.00 33.41
N ILE A 104 6.51 15.85 32.78
CA ILE A 104 6.09 15.67 31.39
C ILE A 104 7.31 15.65 30.46
N ASN A 105 8.20 16.64 30.59
CA ASN A 105 9.43 16.72 29.80
C ASN A 105 10.32 15.48 29.99
N CYS A 106 10.46 14.99 31.23
CA CYS A 106 11.23 13.78 31.52
C CYS A 106 10.63 12.55 30.81
N LEU A 107 9.31 12.39 30.82
CA LEU A 107 8.65 11.27 30.15
C LEU A 107 8.80 11.35 28.62
N ASP A 108 8.67 12.55 28.04
CA ASP A 108 8.90 12.79 26.61
C ASP A 108 10.34 12.44 26.20
N GLU A 109 11.34 12.82 27.00
CA GLU A 109 12.74 12.46 26.75
C GLU A 109 12.98 10.94 26.83
N LEU A 110 12.33 10.25 27.76
CA LEU A 110 12.43 8.79 27.90
C LEU A 110 11.78 8.08 26.70
N LEU A 111 10.60 8.54 26.26
CA LEU A 111 9.94 8.06 25.05
C LEU A 111 10.81 8.28 23.82
N PHE A 112 11.32 9.51 23.65
CA PHE A 112 12.23 9.85 22.55
C PHE A 112 13.48 8.97 22.54
N CYS A 113 14.02 8.61 23.71
CA CYS A 113 15.17 7.73 23.81
C CYS A 113 14.89 6.33 23.23
N ILE A 114 13.71 5.78 23.51
CA ILE A 114 13.27 4.49 22.93
C ILE A 114 13.04 4.65 21.44
N GLU A 115 12.29 5.69 21.04
CA GLU A 115 11.87 5.90 19.66
C GLU A 115 13.03 6.16 18.70
N SER A 116 14.03 6.92 19.15
CA SER A 116 15.21 7.24 18.35
C SER A 116 16.21 6.09 18.24
N ARG A 117 16.36 5.27 19.30
CA ARG A 117 17.38 4.21 19.36
C ARG A 117 16.90 2.87 18.86
N PHE A 118 15.61 2.57 19.02
CA PHE A 118 15.03 1.26 18.73
C PHE A 118 13.78 1.32 17.85
N PRO A 119 13.79 2.09 16.73
CA PRO A 119 12.60 2.27 15.91
C PRO A 119 12.06 0.96 15.33
N THR A 120 12.94 -0.01 15.06
CA THR A 120 12.58 -1.32 14.48
C THR A 120 11.83 -2.25 15.43
N TYR A 121 11.78 -1.92 16.72
CA TYR A 121 11.15 -2.74 17.77
C TYR A 121 9.87 -2.11 18.33
N LEU A 122 9.44 -0.97 17.79
CA LEU A 122 8.22 -0.30 18.22
C LEU A 122 6.99 -0.93 17.54
N PRO A 123 5.91 -1.16 18.30
CA PRO A 123 4.65 -1.59 17.71
C PRO A 123 4.02 -0.44 16.90
N LEU A 124 4.14 -0.49 15.58
CA LEU A 124 3.62 0.56 14.71
C LEU A 124 2.08 0.62 14.70
N ASP A 125 1.41 -0.49 14.98
CA ASP A 125 -0.05 -0.58 15.02
C ASP A 125 -0.68 -0.01 16.30
N GLU A 126 0.12 0.40 17.29
CA GLU A 126 -0.41 1.00 18.52
C GLU A 126 -0.82 2.45 18.32
N ARG A 127 -1.86 2.86 19.06
CA ARG A 127 -2.29 4.27 19.08
C ARG A 127 -1.18 5.17 19.64
N VAL A 128 -1.04 6.34 19.07
CA VAL A 128 -0.23 7.42 19.65
C VAL A 128 -0.99 8.00 20.86
N PRO A 129 -0.31 8.24 22.00
CA PRO A 129 -0.90 8.91 23.16
C PRO A 129 -1.44 10.28 22.77
N LEU A 130 -2.55 10.72 23.35
CA LEU A 130 -3.17 12.00 22.96
C LEU A 130 -2.26 13.20 23.23
N THR A 131 -1.52 13.15 24.33
CA THR A 131 -0.59 14.19 24.75
C THR A 131 0.56 14.31 23.76
N TYR A 132 1.25 13.20 23.47
CA TYR A 132 2.32 13.13 22.48
C TYR A 132 1.83 13.49 21.07
N LEU A 133 0.68 12.94 20.65
CA LEU A 133 0.04 13.26 19.38
C LEU A 133 -0.21 14.78 19.24
N SER A 134 -0.69 15.44 20.30
CA SER A 134 -0.94 16.88 20.29
C SER A 134 0.34 17.71 20.10
N VAL A 135 1.48 17.26 20.65
CA VAL A 135 2.79 17.90 20.50
C VAL A 135 3.27 17.73 19.06
N ILE A 136 3.24 16.50 18.54
CA ILE A 136 3.64 16.20 17.16
C ILE A 136 2.74 16.91 16.14
N GLN A 137 1.42 16.96 16.36
CA GLN A 137 0.51 17.70 15.49
C GLN A 137 0.84 19.20 15.46
N LYS A 138 1.17 19.80 16.62
CA LYS A 138 1.61 21.21 16.68
C LYS A 138 2.93 21.43 15.94
N GLU A 139 3.89 20.52 16.10
CA GLU A 139 5.18 20.55 15.41
C GLU A 139 5.00 20.47 13.88
N LEU A 140 4.21 19.49 13.42
CA LEU A 140 4.02 19.22 12.00
C LEU A 140 3.06 20.19 11.31
N ALA A 141 2.17 20.87 12.04
CA ALA A 141 1.18 21.80 11.47
C ALA A 141 1.81 22.89 10.60
N GLN A 142 2.92 23.48 11.05
CA GLN A 142 3.61 24.51 10.27
C GLN A 142 4.22 23.95 8.98
N ARG A 143 4.79 22.74 9.04
CA ARG A 143 5.36 22.04 7.88
C ARG A 143 4.29 21.68 6.87
N ILE A 144 3.16 21.12 7.34
CA ILE A 144 2.00 20.79 6.50
C ILE A 144 1.49 22.03 5.77
N LYS A 145 1.24 23.14 6.49
CA LYS A 145 0.77 24.39 5.89
C LYS A 145 1.72 24.95 4.81
N LYS A 146 3.03 24.83 5.03
CA LYS A 146 4.05 25.20 4.03
C LYS A 146 3.93 24.32 2.78
N GLN A 147 3.76 23.00 2.94
CA GLN A 147 3.58 22.08 1.82
C GLN A 147 2.27 22.31 1.07
N GLU A 148 1.17 22.61 1.75
CA GLU A 148 -0.11 22.96 1.12
C GLU A 148 0.02 24.18 0.19
N THR A 149 0.74 25.21 0.67
CA THR A 149 1.01 26.42 -0.11
C THR A 149 1.89 26.10 -1.33
N LYS A 150 2.95 25.30 -1.13
CA LYS A 150 3.85 24.84 -2.21
C LYS A 150 3.08 24.05 -3.26
N LEU A 151 2.30 23.04 -2.87
CA LEU A 151 1.47 22.21 -3.74
C LEU A 151 0.45 23.05 -4.51
N SER A 152 -0.16 24.03 -3.87
CA SER A 152 -1.11 24.94 -4.52
C SER A 152 -0.50 25.68 -5.70
N SER A 153 0.76 26.13 -5.56
CA SER A 153 1.50 26.86 -6.62
C SER A 153 2.02 25.99 -7.77
N GLN A 154 2.11 24.67 -7.61
CA GLN A 154 2.66 23.76 -8.62
C GLN A 154 1.63 23.42 -9.71
N THR A 155 2.08 23.15 -10.94
CA THR A 155 1.25 22.62 -12.03
C THR A 155 1.12 21.10 -11.91
N VAL A 156 0.47 20.64 -10.84
CA VAL A 156 0.11 19.23 -10.61
C VAL A 156 -1.41 19.10 -10.68
N ASP A 157 -1.93 17.91 -11.00
CA ASP A 157 -3.35 17.61 -10.97
C ASP A 157 -3.98 18.04 -9.63
N HIS A 158 -5.05 18.83 -9.71
CA HIS A 158 -5.76 19.33 -8.55
C HIS A 158 -6.35 18.20 -7.68
N ARG A 159 -6.86 17.12 -8.28
CA ARG A 159 -7.40 15.95 -7.56
C ARG A 159 -6.33 15.31 -6.67
N LEU A 160 -5.12 15.13 -7.21
CA LEU A 160 -4.00 14.57 -6.46
C LEU A 160 -3.59 15.45 -5.28
N LYS A 161 -3.51 16.77 -5.48
CA LYS A 161 -3.22 17.71 -4.40
C LYS A 161 -4.27 17.61 -3.29
N VAL A 162 -5.54 17.60 -3.66
CA VAL A 162 -6.65 17.50 -2.69
C VAL A 162 -6.55 16.23 -1.87
N ILE A 163 -6.24 15.08 -2.48
CA ILE A 163 -6.10 13.79 -1.77
C ILE A 163 -4.97 13.87 -0.72
N VAL A 164 -3.80 14.36 -1.11
CA VAL A 164 -2.64 14.46 -0.20
C VAL A 164 -2.91 15.46 0.93
N VAL A 165 -3.43 16.64 0.60
CA VAL A 165 -3.76 17.69 1.58
C VAL A 165 -4.85 17.23 2.54
N LYS A 166 -5.87 16.52 2.04
CA LYS A 166 -6.93 15.93 2.87
C LYS A 166 -6.35 14.92 3.86
N TYR A 167 -5.44 14.05 3.42
CA TYR A 167 -4.79 13.08 4.31
C TYR A 167 -3.94 13.76 5.39
N LEU A 168 -3.13 14.77 5.02
CA LEU A 168 -2.33 15.54 5.99
C LEU A 168 -3.21 16.30 7.00
N ASN A 169 -4.33 16.86 6.56
CA ASN A 169 -5.27 17.54 7.46
C ASN A 169 -6.03 16.58 8.37
N TYR A 170 -6.38 15.39 7.87
CA TYR A 170 -6.94 14.33 8.70
C TYR A 170 -6.00 13.96 9.86
N PHE A 171 -4.69 13.88 9.60
CA PHE A 171 -3.71 13.63 10.65
C PHE A 171 -3.67 14.74 11.71
N LEU A 172 -3.84 16.01 11.31
CA LEU A 172 -3.85 17.15 12.25
C LEU A 172 -5.13 17.21 13.09
N LEU A 173 -6.27 16.88 12.50
CA LEU A 173 -7.58 16.99 13.12
C LEU A 173 -8.40 15.72 12.82
N PRO A 174 -8.10 14.59 13.49
CA PRO A 174 -8.87 13.37 13.31
C PRO A 174 -10.31 13.59 13.79
N GLY A 175 -11.29 13.20 12.99
CA GLY A 175 -12.71 13.32 13.35
C GLY A 175 -13.04 12.45 14.57
N LYS A 176 -14.02 12.86 15.37
CA LYS A 176 -14.44 12.15 16.61
C LYS A 176 -14.86 10.69 16.41
N ASN A 177 -15.23 10.30 15.18
CA ASN A 177 -15.68 8.95 14.83
C ASN A 177 -14.59 8.10 14.17
N ASN A 178 -13.37 8.63 14.01
CA ASN A 178 -12.30 7.93 13.32
C ASN A 178 -11.46 7.13 14.31
N SER A 179 -10.79 6.10 13.79
CA SER A 179 -9.84 5.29 14.56
C SER A 179 -8.75 6.18 15.17
N PRO A 180 -8.25 5.85 16.38
CA PRO A 180 -7.09 6.54 16.94
C PRO A 180 -5.91 6.52 15.98
N ILE A 181 -5.18 7.63 15.89
CA ILE A 181 -3.97 7.71 15.08
C ILE A 181 -2.92 6.77 15.65
N THR A 182 -2.31 5.96 14.78
CA THR A 182 -1.28 4.97 15.13
C THR A 182 0.14 5.51 14.95
N PHE A 183 1.13 4.87 15.59
CA PHE A 183 2.54 5.18 15.36
C PHE A 183 2.91 5.01 13.89
N HIS A 184 2.34 4.00 13.23
CA HIS A 184 2.48 3.78 11.79
C HIS A 184 2.08 5.01 10.98
N GLU A 185 0.87 5.51 11.19
CA GLU A 185 0.38 6.72 10.50
C GLU A 185 1.24 7.94 10.81
N MET A 186 1.67 8.11 12.06
CA MET A 186 2.56 9.20 12.44
C MET A 186 3.89 9.15 11.70
N PHE A 187 4.56 8.00 11.69
CA PHE A 187 5.83 7.84 10.97
C PHE A 187 5.65 8.00 9.46
N TYR A 188 4.56 7.48 8.90
CA TYR A 188 4.23 7.67 7.49
C TYR A 188 4.06 9.14 7.12
N VAL A 189 3.35 9.93 7.94
CA VAL A 189 3.18 11.38 7.71
C VAL A 189 4.52 12.12 7.81
N LYS A 190 5.36 11.79 8.80
CA LYS A 190 6.70 12.37 8.93
C LYS A 190 7.55 12.09 7.70
N GLU A 191 7.52 10.86 7.19
CA GLU A 191 8.25 10.44 6.00
C GLU A 191 7.72 11.12 4.73
N LEU A 192 6.40 11.17 4.56
CA LEU A 192 5.75 11.85 3.43
C LEU A 192 6.13 13.33 3.39
N LEU A 193 6.10 14.01 4.54
CA LEU A 193 6.51 15.41 4.64
C LEU A 193 7.99 15.61 4.32
N TYR A 194 8.86 14.74 4.85
CA TYR A 194 10.29 14.77 4.55
C TYR A 194 10.56 14.66 3.05
N GLU A 195 9.92 13.71 2.37
CA GLU A 195 10.09 13.54 0.93
C GLU A 195 9.48 14.69 0.09
N LEU A 196 8.34 15.25 0.51
CA LEU A 196 7.75 16.45 -0.12
C LEU A 196 8.64 17.69 0.02
N GLU A 197 9.39 17.77 1.12
CA GLU A 197 10.37 18.83 1.40
C GLU A 197 11.63 18.68 0.58
N LEU A 198 12.19 17.45 0.51
CA LEU A 198 13.43 17.16 -0.22
C LEU A 198 13.30 17.35 -1.73
N LYS A 199 12.16 16.99 -2.32
CA LYS A 199 12.00 17.05 -3.77
C LYS A 199 11.74 18.49 -4.24
N GLU A 200 12.78 19.11 -4.77
CA GLU A 200 12.64 20.05 -5.87
C GLU A 200 12.21 19.25 -7.09
N CYS A 201 10.96 19.43 -7.50
CA CYS A 201 10.37 18.74 -8.64
C CYS A 201 11.01 19.23 -9.96
N ASP A 202 12.23 18.79 -10.27
CA ASP A 202 12.86 19.06 -11.56
C ASP A 202 13.32 17.76 -12.22
N VAL A 203 12.35 17.08 -12.85
CA VAL A 203 12.64 16.19 -13.98
C VAL A 203 11.54 16.41 -15.00
N LYS A 204 11.79 17.31 -15.97
CA LYS A 204 10.86 17.73 -17.03
C LYS A 204 10.52 16.66 -18.08
N SER A 205 10.62 15.37 -17.74
CA SER A 205 10.53 14.29 -18.73
C SER A 205 10.03 12.98 -18.11
N HIS A 206 8.93 13.01 -17.38
CA HIS A 206 8.24 11.78 -16.98
C HIS A 206 6.74 11.90 -17.20
N ILE A 207 6.11 10.81 -17.65
CA ILE A 207 4.67 10.78 -17.97
C ILE A 207 3.78 10.91 -16.73
N PHE A 208 4.27 10.40 -15.60
CA PHE A 208 3.71 10.61 -14.26
C PHE A 208 4.29 11.85 -13.60
N SER A 209 3.44 12.57 -12.87
CA SER A 209 3.87 13.76 -12.16
C SER A 209 4.90 13.41 -11.06
N PRO A 210 5.72 14.37 -10.62
CA PRO A 210 6.59 14.17 -9.47
C PRO A 210 5.83 13.70 -8.21
N LEU A 211 4.59 14.17 -8.03
CA LEU A 211 3.74 13.77 -6.91
C LEU A 211 3.29 12.31 -7.05
N ASP A 212 2.87 11.87 -8.23
CA ASP A 212 2.53 10.46 -8.49
C ASP A 212 3.69 9.54 -8.16
N ARG A 213 4.89 9.87 -8.67
CA ARG A 213 6.08 9.06 -8.43
C ARG A 213 6.42 8.99 -6.95
N LEU A 214 6.22 10.07 -6.20
CA LEU A 214 6.41 10.07 -4.75
C LEU A 214 5.40 9.17 -4.04
N LEU A 215 4.11 9.30 -4.37
CA LEU A 215 3.04 8.52 -3.75
C LEU A 215 3.20 7.01 -4.05
N ILE A 216 3.61 6.67 -5.27
CA ILE A 216 3.94 5.28 -5.65
C ILE A 216 5.19 4.80 -4.91
N TYR A 217 6.24 5.62 -4.81
CA TYR A 217 7.46 5.29 -4.09
C TYR A 217 7.19 4.96 -2.61
N LEU A 218 6.33 5.74 -1.96
CA LEU A 218 5.92 5.53 -0.56
C LEU A 218 4.79 4.52 -0.37
N ASN A 219 4.26 3.93 -1.46
CA ASN A 219 3.13 3.02 -1.42
C ASN A 219 1.90 3.64 -0.71
N PHE A 220 1.45 4.79 -1.22
CA PHE A 220 0.25 5.49 -0.79
C PHE A 220 -1.01 4.74 -1.27
N ASN A 221 -1.22 3.53 -0.75
CA ASN A 221 -2.27 2.59 -1.13
C ASN A 221 -3.68 2.98 -0.64
N SER A 222 -4.04 4.27 -0.71
CA SER A 222 -5.41 4.70 -0.48
C SER A 222 -6.29 4.48 -1.71
N SER A 223 -7.55 4.09 -1.48
CA SER A 223 -8.54 3.94 -2.55
C SER A 223 -8.79 5.24 -3.30
N GLU A 224 -8.76 6.37 -2.62
CA GLU A 224 -8.91 7.71 -3.23
C GLU A 224 -7.81 7.98 -4.25
N TYR A 225 -6.56 7.68 -3.91
CA TYR A 225 -5.44 7.83 -4.84
C TYR A 225 -5.51 6.84 -6.00
N MET A 226 -5.78 5.56 -5.72
CA MET A 226 -5.91 4.53 -6.75
C MET A 226 -6.96 4.93 -7.81
N ASN A 227 -8.14 5.35 -7.37
CA ASN A 227 -9.21 5.80 -8.26
C ASN A 227 -8.81 7.05 -9.07
N CYS A 228 -8.16 8.02 -8.43
CA CYS A 228 -7.67 9.21 -9.13
C CYS A 228 -6.62 8.83 -10.20
N PHE A 229 -5.70 7.93 -9.87
CA PHE A 229 -4.66 7.49 -10.78
C PHE A 229 -5.25 6.77 -12.00
N THR A 230 -6.14 5.79 -11.78
CA THR A 230 -6.76 5.03 -12.88
C THR A 230 -7.64 5.91 -13.75
N GLN A 231 -8.38 6.87 -13.16
CA GLN A 231 -9.16 7.86 -13.92
C GLN A 231 -8.25 8.75 -14.76
N ASN A 232 -7.13 9.23 -14.22
CA ASN A 232 -6.17 10.05 -14.96
C ASN A 232 -5.60 9.31 -16.16
N VAL A 233 -5.26 8.03 -16.02
CA VAL A 233 -4.79 7.21 -17.15
C VAL A 233 -5.93 7.01 -18.15
N ALA A 234 -7.12 6.65 -17.68
CA ALA A 234 -8.31 6.43 -18.51
C ALA A 234 -8.68 7.67 -19.34
N GLU A 235 -8.67 8.86 -18.74
CA GLU A 235 -8.94 10.12 -19.43
C GLU A 235 -7.93 10.38 -20.55
N LYS A 236 -6.64 10.09 -20.32
CA LYS A 236 -5.57 10.31 -21.31
C LYS A 236 -5.62 9.31 -22.46
N ILE A 237 -5.94 8.04 -22.21
CA ILE A 237 -6.10 7.05 -23.28
C ILE A 237 -7.39 7.30 -24.07
N ASN A 238 -8.45 7.82 -23.43
CA ASN A 238 -9.73 8.03 -24.11
C ASN A 238 -9.76 9.24 -25.06
N VAL A 239 -8.69 10.04 -25.12
CA VAL A 239 -8.50 11.10 -26.13
C VAL A 239 -8.33 10.51 -27.53
N TYR A 240 -7.73 9.32 -27.65
CA TYR A 240 -7.57 8.65 -28.93
C TYR A 240 -8.90 8.04 -29.37
N GLU A 241 -9.28 8.15 -30.63
CA GLU A 241 -10.48 7.49 -31.14
C GLU A 241 -10.18 6.06 -31.58
N ASP A 242 -9.00 5.84 -32.16
CA ASP A 242 -8.55 4.55 -32.63
C ASP A 242 -8.17 3.60 -31.48
N LEU A 243 -8.61 2.34 -31.59
CA LEU A 243 -8.38 1.33 -30.55
C LEU A 243 -6.91 0.88 -30.47
N SER A 244 -6.17 0.91 -31.58
CA SER A 244 -4.75 0.58 -31.59
C SER A 244 -3.95 1.67 -30.89
N GLU A 245 -4.23 2.95 -31.20
CA GLU A 245 -3.60 4.09 -30.51
C GLU A 245 -3.90 4.09 -29.00
N LYS A 246 -5.14 3.75 -28.60
CA LYS A 246 -5.48 3.55 -27.18
C LYS A 246 -4.63 2.47 -26.53
N MET A 247 -4.49 1.33 -27.19
CA MET A 247 -3.71 0.19 -26.70
C MET A 247 -2.23 0.57 -26.54
N ASP A 248 -1.63 1.16 -27.57
CA ASP A 248 -0.23 1.57 -27.54
C ASP A 248 0.05 2.57 -26.41
N CYS A 249 -0.86 3.54 -26.24
CA CYS A 249 -0.77 4.51 -25.15
C CYS A 249 -0.87 3.82 -23.78
N LEU A 250 -1.85 2.93 -23.59
CA LEU A 250 -2.01 2.18 -22.33
C LEU A 250 -0.78 1.32 -22.00
N LEU A 251 -0.23 0.60 -22.99
CA LEU A 251 0.97 -0.21 -22.82
C LEU A 251 2.19 0.66 -22.48
N PHE A 252 2.29 1.86 -23.05
CA PHE A 252 3.33 2.81 -22.69
C PHE A 252 3.20 3.27 -21.23
N TYR A 253 2.00 3.67 -20.78
CA TYR A 253 1.75 4.00 -19.37
C TYR A 253 2.10 2.83 -18.44
N PHE A 254 1.70 1.61 -18.80
CA PHE A 254 1.96 0.42 -17.99
C PHE A 254 3.45 0.10 -17.90
N LYS A 255 4.18 0.22 -19.01
CA LYS A 255 5.64 0.06 -19.06
C LYS A 255 6.34 1.07 -18.16
N GLU A 256 5.99 2.35 -18.26
CA GLU A 256 6.58 3.40 -17.43
C GLU A 256 6.23 3.21 -15.94
N PHE A 257 5.01 2.74 -15.65
CA PHE A 257 4.58 2.45 -14.29
C PHE A 257 5.41 1.32 -13.65
N ASN A 258 5.63 0.24 -14.40
CA ASN A 258 6.40 -0.91 -13.91
C ASN A 258 7.85 -0.55 -13.57
N GLN A 259 8.43 0.43 -14.26
CA GLN A 259 9.78 0.95 -14.01
C GLN A 259 9.89 1.79 -12.74
N LEU A 260 8.77 2.24 -12.14
CA LEU A 260 8.81 3.01 -10.91
C LEU A 260 9.28 2.15 -9.73
N CYS A 261 10.28 2.65 -9.00
CA CYS A 261 10.79 2.03 -7.79
C CYS A 261 9.86 2.30 -6.60
N ARG A 262 9.77 1.31 -5.71
CA ARG A 262 9.09 1.41 -4.42
C ARG A 262 10.12 1.41 -3.30
N LYS A 263 9.88 2.17 -2.23
CA LYS A 263 10.60 2.02 -0.97
C LYS A 263 10.17 0.70 -0.30
N ALA A 264 11.14 -0.01 0.29
CA ALA A 264 10.83 -1.20 1.07
C ALA A 264 10.12 -0.81 2.37
N GLU A 265 9.23 -1.68 2.86
CA GLU A 265 8.64 -1.59 4.21
C GLU A 265 7.90 -0.28 4.53
N THR A 266 7.51 0.48 3.51
CA THR A 266 6.71 1.70 3.65
C THR A 266 5.37 1.46 2.96
N ALA A 267 4.26 1.73 3.64
CA ALA A 267 2.90 1.62 3.12
C ALA A 267 1.98 2.54 3.92
N LEU A 268 1.00 3.19 3.28
CA LEU A 268 0.03 4.00 4.01
C LEU A 268 -0.89 3.14 4.89
N HIS A 269 -1.39 2.04 4.31
CA HIS A 269 -2.25 1.07 4.96
C HIS A 269 -1.60 -0.33 4.87
N PRO A 270 -0.81 -0.74 5.87
CA PRO A 270 -0.06 -2.00 5.83
C PRO A 270 -0.94 -3.26 5.73
N GLN A 271 -2.18 -3.19 6.23
CA GLN A 271 -3.11 -4.31 6.18
C GLN A 271 -3.84 -4.43 4.83
N GLN A 272 -3.68 -3.45 3.93
CA GLN A 272 -4.27 -3.46 2.60
C GLN A 272 -3.27 -3.97 1.56
N ASN A 273 -3.78 -4.31 0.37
CA ASN A 273 -2.96 -4.72 -0.74
C ASN A 273 -1.99 -3.60 -1.16
N ASP A 274 -0.87 -4.01 -1.74
CA ASP A 274 0.15 -3.10 -2.22
C ASP A 274 -0.35 -2.29 -3.42
N LEU A 275 -0.05 -0.99 -3.42
CA LEU A 275 -0.46 -0.08 -4.50
C LEU A 275 0.04 -0.54 -5.86
N LYS A 276 1.29 -1.03 -5.94
CA LYS A 276 1.87 -1.46 -7.21
C LYS A 276 1.17 -2.71 -7.73
N GLN A 277 0.82 -3.64 -6.84
CA GLN A 277 0.05 -4.83 -7.20
C GLN A 277 -1.36 -4.47 -7.72
N GLU A 278 -2.09 -3.63 -6.99
CA GLU A 278 -3.45 -3.21 -7.37
C GLU A 278 -3.48 -2.50 -8.73
N LEU A 279 -2.60 -1.53 -8.93
CA LEU A 279 -2.52 -0.81 -10.20
C LEU A 279 -2.03 -1.71 -11.35
N THR A 280 -1.12 -2.64 -11.10
CA THR A 280 -0.69 -3.64 -12.10
C THR A 280 -1.86 -4.51 -12.54
N ASN A 281 -2.69 -4.96 -11.59
CA ASN A 281 -3.89 -5.73 -11.88
C ASN A 281 -4.87 -4.90 -12.73
N TRP A 282 -5.10 -3.64 -12.37
CA TRP A 282 -5.94 -2.74 -13.17
C TRP A 282 -5.43 -2.59 -14.61
N PHE A 283 -4.13 -2.30 -14.81
CA PHE A 283 -3.54 -2.22 -16.15
C PHE A 283 -3.73 -3.51 -16.95
N THR A 284 -3.54 -4.67 -16.30
CA THR A 284 -3.71 -5.98 -16.94
C THR A 284 -5.15 -6.20 -17.40
N GLN A 285 -6.13 -5.81 -16.57
CA GLN A 285 -7.55 -5.89 -16.92
C GLN A 285 -7.92 -4.93 -18.06
N GLU A 286 -7.39 -3.71 -18.05
CA GLU A 286 -7.65 -2.71 -19.08
C GLU A 286 -7.04 -3.11 -20.43
N VAL A 287 -5.81 -3.66 -20.43
CA VAL A 287 -5.18 -4.24 -21.62
C VAL A 287 -6.06 -5.37 -22.16
N PHE A 288 -6.46 -6.32 -21.31
CA PHE A 288 -7.32 -7.42 -21.72
C PHE A 288 -8.66 -6.92 -22.30
N TYR A 289 -9.26 -5.89 -21.71
CA TYR A 289 -10.50 -5.29 -22.20
C TYR A 289 -10.34 -4.68 -23.60
N LEU A 290 -9.28 -3.91 -23.83
CA LEU A 290 -9.01 -3.30 -25.13
C LEU A 290 -8.64 -4.36 -26.18
N GLU A 291 -7.89 -5.41 -25.81
CA GLU A 291 -7.59 -6.54 -26.69
C GLU A 291 -8.88 -7.21 -27.18
N LYS A 292 -9.85 -7.42 -26.28
CA LYS A 292 -11.17 -7.98 -26.65
C LYS A 292 -11.94 -7.06 -27.58
N LYS A 293 -11.92 -5.76 -27.34
CA LYS A 293 -12.58 -4.78 -28.24
C LYS A 293 -11.96 -4.75 -29.62
N LEU A 294 -10.64 -4.71 -29.71
CA LEU A 294 -9.92 -4.74 -30.99
C LEU A 294 -10.32 -5.99 -31.79
N HIS A 295 -10.40 -7.14 -31.11
CA HIS A 295 -10.86 -8.38 -31.72
C HIS A 295 -12.30 -8.30 -32.25
N PHE A 296 -13.23 -7.67 -31.53
CA PHE A 296 -14.60 -7.50 -32.01
C PHE A 296 -14.71 -6.51 -33.19
N SER A 297 -13.85 -5.49 -33.26
CA SER A 297 -13.82 -4.54 -34.38
C SER A 297 -13.30 -5.15 -35.68
N ILE A 298 -12.43 -6.16 -35.60
CA ILE A 298 -11.86 -6.86 -36.77
C ILE A 298 -12.83 -7.91 -37.34
N VAL A 299 -13.81 -8.37 -36.56
CA VAL A 299 -14.82 -9.37 -36.99
C VAL A 299 -16.18 -8.68 -37.16
N PRO A 300 -16.54 -8.18 -38.35
CA PRO A 300 -17.86 -7.61 -38.56
C PRO A 300 -18.92 -8.70 -38.40
N PHE A 301 -19.88 -8.48 -37.51
CA PHE A 301 -21.15 -9.21 -37.51
C PHE A 301 -21.82 -8.95 -38.86
N GLN A 302 -21.80 -9.95 -39.74
CA GLN A 302 -22.57 -9.90 -40.98
C GLN A 302 -24.06 -9.96 -40.64
N ASP A 303 -24.69 -8.79 -40.58
CA ASP A 303 -26.14 -8.65 -40.64
C ASP A 303 -26.62 -9.26 -41.96
N LYS A 304 -27.32 -10.39 -41.85
CA LYS A 304 -27.95 -11.07 -42.96
C LYS A 304 -29.21 -10.33 -43.37
N THR A 305 -29.12 -9.42 -44.33
CA THR A 305 -30.25 -9.12 -45.22
C THR A 305 -29.82 -8.86 -46.67
N ALA A 306 -30.44 -9.64 -47.56
CA ALA A 306 -30.62 -9.43 -49.02
C ALA A 306 -29.53 -9.89 -50.01
N SER A 307 -29.63 -11.18 -50.40
CA SER A 307 -29.76 -11.78 -51.76
C SER A 307 -28.91 -11.33 -52.99
N PRO A 308 -28.68 -12.25 -53.96
CA PRO A 308 -27.39 -12.46 -54.60
C PRO A 308 -27.23 -11.81 -55.98
N LYS A 309 -25.99 -11.47 -56.34
CA LYS A 309 -25.54 -11.42 -57.73
C LYS A 309 -24.24 -12.20 -57.90
N GLU A 310 -24.27 -13.08 -58.88
CA GLU A 310 -23.21 -14.00 -59.28
C GLU A 310 -21.94 -13.27 -59.72
N VAL A 311 -20.81 -13.57 -59.08
CA VAL A 311 -19.47 -13.46 -59.69
C VAL A 311 -18.61 -14.64 -59.19
N ARG A 312 -17.79 -15.14 -60.11
CA ARG A 312 -16.88 -16.30 -60.12
C ARG A 312 -15.97 -16.46 -58.87
N PRO A 313 -15.39 -17.66 -58.63
CA PRO A 313 -14.89 -18.05 -57.32
C PRO A 313 -13.55 -17.39 -57.00
N VAL A 314 -13.59 -16.37 -56.15
CA VAL A 314 -12.47 -16.02 -55.28
C VAL A 314 -12.59 -16.94 -54.07
N GLU A 315 -11.51 -17.63 -53.71
CA GLU A 315 -11.45 -18.46 -52.51
C GLU A 315 -12.03 -17.67 -51.34
N LYS A 316 -13.18 -18.11 -50.84
CA LYS A 316 -13.80 -17.50 -49.65
C LYS A 316 -12.76 -17.57 -48.55
N GLU A 317 -12.27 -16.42 -48.10
CA GLU A 317 -11.56 -16.29 -46.83
C GLU A 317 -12.39 -17.02 -45.78
N LYS A 318 -11.90 -18.19 -45.36
CA LYS A 318 -12.60 -19.02 -44.39
C LYS A 318 -12.57 -18.24 -43.09
N SER A 319 -13.72 -17.74 -42.65
CA SER A 319 -13.84 -17.10 -41.34
C SER A 319 -13.26 -18.03 -40.27
N LYS A 320 -12.13 -17.65 -39.69
CA LYS A 320 -11.45 -18.42 -38.63
C LYS A 320 -12.00 -18.02 -37.27
N VAL A 321 -11.99 -18.97 -36.35
CA VAL A 321 -12.34 -18.77 -34.94
C VAL A 321 -11.07 -18.43 -34.17
N LEU A 322 -11.05 -17.29 -33.48
CA LEU A 322 -9.92 -16.94 -32.62
C LEU A 322 -9.89 -17.85 -31.38
N CYS A 323 -8.81 -18.58 -31.23
CA CYS A 323 -8.42 -19.26 -30.01
C CYS A 323 -7.54 -18.32 -29.18
N VAL A 324 -8.02 -17.90 -28.01
CA VAL A 324 -7.30 -16.98 -27.11
C VAL A 324 -6.06 -17.63 -26.49
N LEU A 325 -6.00 -18.96 -26.47
CA LEU A 325 -4.85 -19.72 -26.03
C LEU A 325 -3.70 -19.61 -27.04
N SER A 326 -2.47 -19.73 -26.55
CA SER A 326 -1.32 -19.82 -27.45
C SER A 326 -1.42 -21.05 -28.34
N THR A 327 -0.69 -21.04 -29.46
CA THR A 327 -0.54 -22.17 -30.38
C THR A 327 -0.22 -23.48 -29.63
N ASP A 328 0.63 -23.40 -28.62
CA ASP A 328 1.17 -24.56 -27.90
C ASP A 328 0.15 -25.06 -26.84
N GLN A 329 -0.55 -24.13 -26.18
CA GLN A 329 -1.63 -24.42 -25.23
C GLN A 329 -2.87 -25.01 -25.93
N ALA A 330 -3.27 -24.45 -27.07
CA ALA A 330 -4.38 -24.98 -27.87
C ALA A 330 -4.06 -26.38 -28.42
N ALA A 331 -2.79 -26.60 -28.82
CA ALA A 331 -2.34 -27.91 -29.28
C ALA A 331 -2.43 -28.98 -28.18
N LEU A 332 -2.12 -28.64 -26.92
CA LEU A 332 -2.30 -29.54 -25.78
C LEU A 332 -3.76 -29.98 -25.60
N ILE A 333 -4.71 -29.04 -25.69
CA ILE A 333 -6.13 -29.33 -25.52
C ILE A 333 -6.66 -30.19 -26.67
N LEU A 334 -6.30 -29.85 -27.92
CA LEU A 334 -6.71 -30.64 -29.10
C LEU A 334 -6.17 -32.08 -29.03
N ARG A 335 -4.92 -32.24 -28.58
CA ARG A 335 -4.33 -33.55 -28.34
C ARG A 335 -5.08 -34.31 -27.25
N ALA A 336 -5.32 -33.69 -26.09
CA ALA A 336 -6.05 -34.33 -24.99
C ALA A 336 -7.46 -34.75 -25.43
N ALA A 337 -8.15 -33.93 -26.22
CA ALA A 337 -9.48 -34.24 -26.74
C ALA A 337 -9.50 -35.42 -27.73
N ASP A 338 -8.48 -35.56 -28.59
CA ASP A 338 -8.33 -36.73 -29.47
C ASP A 338 -7.94 -38.01 -28.72
N GLU A 339 -7.02 -37.90 -27.74
CA GLU A 339 -6.56 -39.02 -26.91
C GLU A 339 -7.71 -39.55 -26.03
N MET A 340 -8.53 -38.65 -25.46
CA MET A 340 -9.75 -39.01 -24.72
C MET A 340 -10.92 -39.43 -25.61
N LYS A 341 -10.75 -39.42 -26.94
CA LYS A 341 -11.79 -39.76 -27.93
C LYS A 341 -13.05 -38.90 -27.83
N ILE A 342 -12.91 -37.68 -27.34
CA ILE A 342 -13.93 -36.63 -27.41
C ILE A 342 -14.04 -36.16 -28.87
N LEU A 343 -12.90 -36.05 -29.55
CA LEU A 343 -12.82 -35.86 -31.00
C LEU A 343 -12.44 -37.20 -31.65
N ILE A 344 -13.16 -37.59 -32.70
CA ILE A 344 -12.93 -38.87 -33.39
C ILE A 344 -12.57 -38.57 -34.85
N ALA A 345 -11.34 -38.88 -35.23
CA ALA A 345 -10.86 -38.82 -36.61
C ALA A 345 -9.98 -40.04 -36.95
N ARG A 346 -9.61 -40.17 -38.23
CA ARG A 346 -8.76 -41.29 -38.71
C ARG A 346 -7.35 -41.28 -38.11
N SER A 347 -6.87 -40.13 -37.65
CA SER A 347 -5.62 -39.97 -36.92
C SER A 347 -5.59 -38.64 -36.17
N MET A 348 -4.71 -38.51 -35.17
CA MET A 348 -4.46 -37.24 -34.50
C MET A 348 -4.03 -36.15 -35.52
N ASN A 349 -3.29 -36.51 -36.56
CA ASN A 349 -2.91 -35.57 -37.62
C ASN A 349 -4.12 -35.03 -38.37
N GLU A 350 -5.14 -35.87 -38.59
CA GLU A 350 -6.39 -35.45 -39.21
C GLU A 350 -7.14 -34.46 -38.32
N VAL A 351 -7.18 -34.66 -37.00
CA VAL A 351 -7.78 -33.69 -36.06
C VAL A 351 -7.14 -32.31 -36.21
N PHE A 352 -5.81 -32.23 -36.19
CA PHE A 352 -5.10 -30.96 -36.34
C PHE A 352 -5.31 -30.37 -37.73
N ARG A 353 -5.20 -31.18 -38.79
CA ARG A 353 -5.38 -30.71 -40.18
C ARG A 353 -6.80 -30.22 -40.46
N THR A 354 -7.80 -30.80 -39.81
CA THR A 354 -9.20 -30.38 -39.95
C THR A 354 -9.50 -29.13 -39.14
N ILE A 355 -9.03 -29.04 -37.89
CA ILE A 355 -9.44 -27.96 -36.97
C ILE A 355 -8.56 -26.72 -37.10
N VAL A 356 -7.23 -26.87 -37.16
CA VAL A 356 -6.27 -25.76 -37.10
C VAL A 356 -6.44 -24.72 -38.21
N PRO A 357 -6.76 -25.06 -39.48
CA PRO A 357 -6.98 -24.05 -40.52
C PRO A 357 -8.17 -23.13 -40.26
N HIS A 358 -9.07 -23.53 -39.36
CA HIS A 358 -10.21 -22.73 -38.91
C HIS A 358 -9.93 -22.00 -37.60
N LEU A 359 -8.71 -22.06 -37.09
CA LEU A 359 -8.29 -21.35 -35.88
C LEU A 359 -7.27 -20.26 -36.20
N SER A 360 -7.35 -19.18 -35.45
CA SER A 360 -6.29 -18.16 -35.33
C SER A 360 -5.94 -17.98 -33.85
N THR A 361 -4.80 -17.33 -33.56
CA THR A 361 -4.42 -16.92 -32.19
C THR A 361 -4.16 -15.42 -32.18
N PRO A 362 -4.15 -14.75 -30.99
CA PRO A 362 -3.87 -13.31 -30.91
C PRO A 362 -2.53 -12.92 -31.54
N TYR A 363 -1.58 -13.85 -31.59
CA TYR A 363 -0.22 -13.62 -32.09
C TYR A 363 0.00 -14.14 -33.52
N LYS A 364 -0.93 -14.92 -34.09
CA LYS A 364 -0.74 -15.57 -35.39
C LYS A 364 -2.07 -15.93 -36.07
N GLU A 365 -2.29 -15.36 -37.25
CA GLU A 365 -3.49 -15.58 -38.06
C GLU A 365 -3.45 -16.90 -38.86
N GLU A 366 -2.27 -17.26 -39.38
CA GLU A 366 -2.04 -18.53 -40.09
C GLU A 366 -1.32 -19.54 -39.20
N LEU A 367 -2.07 -20.51 -38.70
CA LEU A 367 -1.54 -21.58 -37.86
C LEU A 367 -1.08 -22.77 -38.70
N SER A 368 0.13 -23.27 -38.42
CA SER A 368 0.63 -24.50 -39.03
C SER A 368 0.17 -25.68 -38.20
N TYR A 369 -0.69 -26.52 -38.78
CA TYR A 369 -1.18 -27.74 -38.14
C TYR A 369 -0.03 -28.71 -37.81
N ASP A 370 0.99 -28.80 -38.68
CA ASP A 370 2.19 -29.62 -38.46
C ASP A 370 3.01 -29.12 -37.26
N SER A 371 3.20 -27.80 -37.14
CA SER A 371 3.92 -27.21 -36.02
C SER A 371 3.15 -27.31 -34.71
N MET A 372 1.83 -27.12 -34.72
CA MET A 372 0.99 -27.29 -33.53
C MET A 372 1.05 -28.73 -33.03
N ARG A 373 0.91 -29.68 -33.95
CA ARG A 373 0.96 -31.09 -33.62
C ARG A 373 2.30 -31.49 -33.01
N SER A 374 3.43 -31.10 -33.62
CA SER A 374 4.75 -31.48 -33.12
C SER A 374 4.98 -30.96 -31.70
N LYS A 375 4.60 -29.71 -31.42
CA LYS A 375 4.74 -29.09 -30.11
C LYS A 375 3.82 -29.65 -29.04
N SER A 376 2.66 -30.20 -29.40
CA SER A 376 1.78 -30.91 -28.45
C SER A 376 2.47 -32.11 -27.77
N TYR A 377 3.55 -32.63 -28.36
CA TYR A 377 4.35 -33.72 -27.77
C TYR A 377 5.43 -33.24 -26.79
N ALA A 378 5.91 -32.02 -26.94
CA ALA A 378 7.01 -31.44 -26.16
C ALA A 378 6.53 -30.18 -25.41
N ALA A 379 5.47 -30.34 -24.61
CA ALA A 379 4.85 -29.22 -23.92
C ALA A 379 5.64 -28.76 -22.69
N GLU A 380 5.87 -27.44 -22.60
CA GLU A 380 6.45 -26.79 -21.43
C GLU A 380 5.51 -26.85 -20.22
N GLU A 381 6.07 -26.92 -19.01
CA GLU A 381 5.29 -26.97 -17.77
C GLU A 381 4.38 -25.75 -17.59
N ARG A 382 4.81 -24.58 -18.06
CA ARG A 382 4.00 -23.36 -18.04
C ARG A 382 2.73 -23.50 -18.89
N ASP A 383 2.86 -24.02 -20.11
CA ASP A 383 1.73 -24.18 -21.02
C ASP A 383 0.75 -25.24 -20.55
N LYS A 384 1.24 -26.32 -19.92
CA LYS A 384 0.39 -27.31 -19.25
C LYS A 384 -0.45 -26.67 -18.16
N LYS A 385 0.17 -25.87 -17.28
CA LYS A 385 -0.52 -25.20 -16.18
C LYS A 385 -1.63 -24.27 -16.70
N ILE A 386 -1.34 -23.45 -17.70
CA ILE A 386 -2.31 -22.53 -18.30
C ILE A 386 -3.46 -23.28 -19.00
N ALA A 387 -3.16 -24.38 -19.70
CA ALA A 387 -4.18 -25.21 -20.32
C ALA A 387 -5.12 -25.84 -19.27
N ILE A 388 -4.58 -26.34 -18.16
CA ILE A 388 -5.37 -26.91 -17.05
C ILE A 388 -6.26 -25.83 -16.40
N GLU A 389 -5.71 -24.69 -16.00
CA GLU A 389 -6.47 -23.59 -15.40
C GLU A 389 -7.61 -23.11 -16.33
N THR A 390 -7.37 -23.14 -17.64
CA THR A 390 -8.40 -22.77 -18.63
C THR A 390 -9.52 -23.81 -18.68
N LEU A 391 -9.18 -25.10 -18.67
CA LEU A 391 -10.17 -26.19 -18.63
C LEU A 391 -10.99 -26.16 -17.32
N GLU A 392 -10.36 -25.84 -16.19
CA GLU A 392 -11.06 -25.66 -14.90
C GLU A 392 -12.07 -24.51 -14.97
N LYS A 393 -11.71 -23.38 -15.58
CA LYS A 393 -12.66 -22.27 -15.83
C LYS A 393 -13.83 -22.69 -16.72
N ILE A 394 -13.57 -23.54 -17.72
CA ILE A 394 -14.64 -24.10 -18.57
C ILE A 394 -15.57 -24.99 -17.73
N ILE A 395 -15.02 -25.84 -16.86
CA ILE A 395 -15.81 -26.67 -15.94
C ILE A 395 -16.70 -25.80 -15.05
N GLU A 396 -16.14 -24.77 -14.42
CA GLU A 396 -16.90 -23.83 -13.59
C GLU A 396 -17.98 -23.10 -14.39
N LYS A 397 -17.70 -22.77 -15.65
CA LYS A 397 -18.70 -22.14 -16.52
C LYS A 397 -19.84 -23.08 -16.89
N ILE A 398 -19.53 -24.35 -17.17
CA ILE A 398 -20.54 -25.38 -17.47
C ILE A 398 -21.42 -25.64 -16.25
N LYS A 399 -20.87 -25.61 -15.03
CA LYS A 399 -21.65 -25.74 -13.79
C LYS A 399 -22.68 -24.62 -13.59
N GLN A 400 -22.55 -23.49 -14.29
CA GLN A 400 -23.48 -22.36 -14.25
C GLN A 400 -24.59 -22.44 -15.31
N TYR A 401 -24.49 -23.36 -16.27
CA TYR A 401 -25.56 -23.65 -17.23
C TYR A 401 -26.58 -24.59 -16.59
#